data_AF-A0A2D5QG41-F1
#
_entry.id   AF-A0A2D5QG41-F1
#
_cell.length_a   1.000
_cell.length_b   1.000
_cell.length_c   1.000
_cell.angle_alpha   90.00
_cell.angle_beta   90.00
_cell.angle_gamma   90.00
#
_symmetry.space_group_name_H-M   'P 1'
#
loop_
_entity.id
_entity.type
_entity.pdbx_description
1 polymer ?
#
loop_
_entity_poly.entity_id
_entity_poly.type
_entity_poly.pdbx_seq_one_letter_code
_entity_poly.pdbx_strand_id
1 'polypeptide(L)'
;MKLLTPLLLILFSLPSYASDLPPCPKGKYHNCFVTHTNADGSGYAGELKNGKHHGKGTYTEANGKKYVGEWKDGKANGKGTYTEANGKKYVGEWKDGK
;
A
#
# COMPACT_ATOMS: atom_id res chain seq x y z
N MET A 1 -10.97 -46.74 11.32
CA MET A 1 -9.74 -45.94 11.23
C MET A 1 -9.82 -45.09 9.97
N LYS A 2 -10.38 -43.87 10.06
CA LYS A 2 -10.55 -42.97 8.91
C LYS A 2 -9.30 -42.10 8.81
N LEU A 3 -8.50 -42.34 7.77
CA LEU A 3 -7.43 -41.45 7.35
C LEU A 3 -8.11 -40.21 6.71
N LEU A 4 -8.13 -39.09 7.44
CA LEU A 4 -8.43 -37.79 6.84
C LEU A 4 -7.12 -37.17 6.35
N THR A 5 -7.03 -37.02 5.04
CA THR A 5 -6.07 -36.17 4.34
C THR A 5 -6.17 -34.71 4.79
N PRO A 6 -5.09 -34.01 5.17
CA PRO A 6 -5.11 -32.56 5.33
C PRO A 6 -4.70 -31.93 3.99
N LEU A 7 -5.66 -31.45 3.21
CA LEU A 7 -5.36 -30.69 1.99
C LEU A 7 -5.80 -29.24 2.16
N LEU A 8 -4.83 -28.46 2.65
CA LEU A 8 -4.53 -27.10 2.21
C LEU A 8 -5.68 -26.07 2.29
N LEU A 9 -5.91 -25.53 3.49
CA LEU A 9 -6.33 -24.13 3.61
C LEU A 9 -5.19 -23.27 3.05
N ILE A 10 -5.24 -22.95 1.76
CA ILE A 10 -4.57 -21.74 1.27
C ILE A 10 -5.38 -20.58 1.82
N LEU A 11 -5.09 -20.20 3.07
CA LEU A 11 -5.30 -18.84 3.51
C LEU A 11 -4.50 -18.01 2.49
N PHE A 12 -5.18 -17.42 1.51
CA PHE A 12 -4.69 -16.19 0.91
C PHE A 12 -4.60 -15.21 2.08
N SER A 13 -3.49 -15.25 2.81
CA SER A 13 -3.10 -14.19 3.70
C SER A 13 -2.88 -13.00 2.78
N LEU A 14 -3.96 -12.26 2.51
CA LEU A 14 -3.82 -10.84 2.31
C LEU A 14 -2.97 -10.41 3.52
N PRO A 15 -1.71 -9.99 3.36
CA PRO A 15 -1.09 -9.28 4.47
C PRO A 15 -2.05 -8.14 4.73
N SER A 16 -2.75 -8.25 5.86
CA SER A 16 -3.63 -7.23 6.39
C SER A 16 -2.71 -6.08 6.75
N TYR A 17 -2.30 -5.29 5.75
CA TYR A 17 -1.64 -4.02 5.97
C TYR A 17 -2.71 -3.02 6.45
N ALA A 18 -3.43 -3.38 7.50
CA ALA A 18 -4.06 -2.42 8.38
C ALA A 18 -2.90 -1.82 9.16
N SER A 19 -2.53 -0.57 8.87
CA SER A 19 -1.53 0.09 9.69
C SER A 19 -1.99 0.12 11.14
N ASP A 20 -1.07 0.05 12.09
CA ASP A 20 -1.40 0.25 13.52
C ASP A 20 -1.74 1.72 13.85
N LEU A 21 -1.67 2.62 12.87
CA LEU A 21 -2.01 4.02 13.04
C LEU A 21 -3.52 4.26 12.98
N PRO A 22 -4.04 5.20 13.80
CA PRO A 22 -5.46 5.55 13.75
C PRO A 22 -5.81 6.27 12.43
N PRO A 23 -7.09 6.27 12.02
CA PRO A 23 -7.54 7.08 10.89
C PRO A 23 -7.22 8.57 11.08
N CYS A 24 -6.87 9.28 10.01
CA CYS A 24 -6.59 10.71 10.08
C CYS A 24 -7.83 11.52 10.50
N PRO A 25 -7.76 12.30 11.60
CA PRO A 25 -8.82 13.24 11.94
C PRO A 25 -8.95 14.34 10.87
N LYS A 26 -10.14 14.92 10.70
CA LYS A 26 -10.34 16.05 9.78
C LYS A 26 -9.37 17.19 10.12
N GLY A 27 -8.60 17.65 9.12
CA GLY A 27 -7.62 18.72 9.29
C GLY A 27 -6.33 18.33 10.03
N LYS A 28 -6.14 17.06 10.40
CA LYS A 28 -4.90 16.56 11.04
C LYS A 28 -4.37 15.33 10.30
N TYR A 29 -3.25 15.51 9.60
CA TYR A 29 -2.66 14.48 8.72
C TYR A 29 -1.27 14.04 9.20
N HIS A 30 -1.12 13.75 10.50
CA HIS A 30 0.16 13.37 11.10
C HIS A 30 0.03 12.09 11.91
N ASN A 31 0.93 11.13 11.65
CA ASN A 31 0.98 9.79 12.27
C ASN A 31 -0.40 9.12 12.28
N CYS A 32 -1.02 9.07 11.11
CA CYS A 32 -2.35 8.53 10.91
C CYS A 32 -2.46 7.82 9.57
N PHE A 33 -3.53 7.06 9.38
CA PHE A 33 -3.83 6.33 8.16
C PHE A 33 -4.97 6.97 7.38
N VAL A 34 -4.90 6.93 6.06
CA VAL A 34 -5.96 7.40 5.16
C VAL A 34 -6.25 6.36 4.09
N THR A 35 -7.51 6.29 3.66
CA THR A 35 -7.93 5.68 2.40
C THR A 35 -8.65 6.77 1.60
N HIS A 36 -8.04 7.23 0.52
CA HIS A 36 -8.57 8.29 -0.32
C HIS A 36 -8.57 7.86 -1.78
N THR A 37 -9.71 8.00 -2.44
CA THR A 37 -9.89 7.71 -3.86
C THR A 37 -10.58 8.90 -4.52
N ASN A 38 -9.97 9.39 -5.60
CA ASN A 38 -10.48 10.46 -6.46
C ASN A 38 -11.53 9.92 -7.43
N ALA A 39 -12.31 10.81 -8.03
CA ALA A 39 -13.33 10.45 -9.03
C ALA A 39 -12.75 9.77 -10.29
N ASP A 40 -11.48 10.04 -10.61
CA ASP A 40 -10.75 9.42 -11.73
C ASP A 40 -10.17 8.03 -11.39
N GLY A 41 -10.43 7.52 -10.17
CA GLY A 41 -9.93 6.25 -9.68
C GLY A 41 -8.50 6.28 -9.14
N SER A 42 -7.78 7.41 -9.26
CA SER A 42 -6.49 7.57 -8.59
C SER A 42 -6.68 7.70 -7.08
N GLY A 43 -5.67 7.35 -6.29
CA GLY A 43 -5.84 7.38 -4.84
C GLY A 43 -4.64 6.91 -4.05
N TYR A 44 -4.72 7.11 -2.74
CA TYR A 44 -3.72 6.65 -1.78
C TYR A 44 -4.41 5.98 -0.59
N ALA A 45 -3.90 4.81 -0.23
CA ALA A 45 -4.24 4.11 1.01
C ALA A 45 -2.94 3.83 1.78
N GLY A 46 -2.73 4.50 2.91
CA GLY A 46 -1.48 4.37 3.64
C GLY A 46 -1.30 5.39 4.76
N GLU A 47 -0.12 5.33 5.37
CA GLU A 47 0.23 6.20 6.48
C GLU A 47 0.60 7.61 5.99
N LEU A 48 0.30 8.61 6.81
CA LEU A 48 0.65 10.01 6.62
C LEU A 48 1.47 10.54 7.78
N LYS A 49 2.47 11.35 7.46
CA LYS A 49 3.23 12.16 8.43
C LYS A 49 3.33 13.58 7.90
N ASN A 50 2.84 14.55 8.68
CA ASN A 50 2.82 15.98 8.27
C ASN A 50 2.17 16.22 6.89
N GLY A 51 1.09 15.52 6.58
CA GLY A 51 0.36 15.64 5.31
C GLY A 51 1.01 14.94 4.12
N LYS A 52 2.13 14.22 4.31
CA LYS A 52 2.83 13.51 3.25
C LYS A 52 2.72 12.01 3.42
N HIS A 53 2.72 11.27 2.31
CA HIS A 53 2.83 9.80 2.34
C HIS A 53 4.09 9.41 3.11
N HIS A 54 3.93 8.49 4.06
CA HIS A 54 4.99 8.00 4.91
C HIS A 54 4.76 6.53 5.23
N GLY A 55 5.75 5.85 5.80
CA GLY A 55 5.61 4.46 6.25
C GLY A 55 5.18 3.56 5.10
N LYS A 56 4.17 2.71 5.32
CA LYS A 56 3.65 1.84 4.26
C LYS A 56 2.43 2.46 3.58
N GLY A 57 2.34 2.29 2.27
CA GLY A 57 1.20 2.78 1.51
C GLY A 57 1.10 2.23 0.10
N THR A 58 -0.12 2.31 -0.43
CA THR A 58 -0.48 2.00 -1.81
C THR A 58 -0.92 3.27 -2.51
N TYR A 59 -0.26 3.62 -3.61
CA TYR A 59 -0.71 4.65 -4.52
C TYR A 59 -1.18 4.02 -5.82
N THR A 60 -2.38 4.39 -6.26
CA THR A 60 -2.97 3.96 -7.53
C THR A 60 -3.12 5.18 -8.43
N GLU A 61 -2.59 5.09 -9.64
CA GLU A 61 -2.82 6.09 -10.69
C GLU A 61 -4.14 5.79 -11.44
N ALA A 62 -4.77 6.81 -11.99
CA ALA A 62 -6.00 6.67 -12.78
C ALA A 62 -5.85 5.73 -13.99
N ASN A 63 -4.63 5.59 -14.52
CA ASN A 63 -4.32 4.69 -15.64
C ASN A 63 -4.10 3.21 -15.21
N GLY A 64 -4.33 2.88 -13.93
CA GLY A 64 -4.20 1.52 -13.40
C GLY A 64 -2.78 1.13 -12.95
N LYS A 65 -1.78 2.01 -13.11
CA LYS A 65 -0.47 1.80 -12.47
C LYS A 65 -0.61 1.87 -10.96
N LYS A 66 0.24 1.13 -10.26
CA LYS A 66 0.17 1.03 -8.80
C LYS A 66 1.54 0.89 -8.18
N TYR A 67 1.82 1.66 -7.14
CA TYR A 67 2.95 1.43 -6.25
C TYR A 67 2.45 0.93 -4.90
N VAL A 68 3.04 -0.16 -4.40
CA VAL A 68 2.82 -0.70 -3.05
C VAL A 68 4.18 -0.80 -2.38
N GLY A 69 4.39 -0.07 -1.29
CA GLY A 69 5.69 -0.11 -0.63
C GLY A 69 5.86 0.93 0.44
N GLU A 70 7.13 1.18 0.76
CA GLU A 70 7.55 2.17 1.73
C GLU A 70 7.59 3.58 1.12
N TRP A 71 7.27 4.56 1.94
CA TRP A 71 7.18 5.98 1.62
C TRP A 71 7.94 6.82 2.62
N LYS A 72 8.61 7.86 2.12
CA LYS A 72 9.25 8.89 2.94
C LYS A 72 9.06 10.25 2.30
N ASP A 73 8.54 11.19 3.08
CA ASP A 73 8.33 12.58 2.67
C ASP A 73 7.58 12.72 1.32
N GLY A 74 6.60 11.85 1.08
CA GLY A 74 5.77 11.87 -0.13
C GLY A 74 6.36 11.11 -1.32
N LYS A 75 7.50 10.42 -1.16
CA LYS A 75 8.18 9.68 -2.23
C LYS A 75 8.29 8.20 -1.89
N ALA A 76 8.24 7.34 -2.91
CA ALA A 76 8.63 5.94 -2.78
C ALA A 76 10.07 5.86 -2.25
N ASN A 77 10.28 5.16 -1.13
CA ASN A 77 11.56 5.10 -0.45
C ASN A 77 11.62 3.83 0.43
N GLY A 78 12.60 2.95 0.23
CA GLY A 78 12.66 1.62 0.83
C GLY A 78 12.11 0.54 -0.11
N LYS A 79 11.60 -0.57 0.44
CA LYS A 79 11.12 -1.68 -0.39
C LYS A 79 9.76 -1.38 -1.00
N GLY A 80 9.62 -1.69 -2.29
CA GLY A 80 8.37 -1.46 -3.00
C GLY A 80 8.20 -2.28 -4.26
N THR A 81 6.94 -2.42 -4.66
CA THR A 81 6.51 -3.02 -5.93
C THR A 81 5.74 -1.98 -6.73
N TYR A 82 6.27 -1.62 -7.89
CA TYR A 82 5.54 -0.85 -8.90
C TYR A 82 4.97 -1.81 -9.94
N THR A 83 3.69 -1.68 -10.23
CA THR A 83 2.96 -2.47 -11.22
C THR A 83 2.50 -1.53 -12.32
N GLU A 84 2.91 -1.80 -13.56
CA GLU A 84 2.41 -1.11 -14.75
C GLU A 84 0.97 -1.52 -15.05
N ALA A 85 0.26 -0.73 -15.87
CA ALA A 85 -1.12 -1.02 -16.27
C ALA A 85 -1.27 -2.38 -17.00
N ASN A 86 -0.22 -2.86 -17.66
CA ASN A 86 -0.16 -4.17 -18.31
C ASN A 86 0.13 -5.34 -17.33
N GLY A 87 0.29 -5.05 -16.04
CA GLY A 87 0.59 -6.04 -15.00
C GLY A 87 2.08 -6.35 -14.79
N LYS A 88 3.00 -5.80 -15.60
CA LYS A 88 4.44 -5.93 -15.39
C LYS A 88 4.83 -5.31 -14.04
N LYS A 89 5.69 -6.00 -13.29
CA LYS A 89 6.12 -5.60 -11.96
C LYS A 89 7.60 -5.27 -11.92
N TYR A 90 7.92 -4.18 -11.24
CA TYR A 90 9.25 -3.89 -10.74
C TYR A 90 9.22 -4.03 -9.21
N VAL A 91 10.03 -4.94 -8.68
CA VAL A 91 10.18 -5.18 -7.24
C VAL A 91 11.61 -4.82 -6.87
N GLY A 92 11.79 -3.92 -5.91
CA GLY A 92 13.13 -3.45 -5.57
C GLY A 92 13.16 -2.46 -4.42
N GLU A 93 14.36 -1.94 -4.20
CA GLU A 93 14.62 -0.81 -3.33
C GLU A 93 14.40 0.49 -4.10
N TRP A 94 13.74 1.45 -3.46
CA TRP A 94 13.42 2.76 -4.00
C TRP A 94 14.13 3.83 -3.20
N LYS A 95 14.63 4.86 -3.87
CA LYS A 95 15.22 6.02 -3.20
C LYS A 95 14.73 7.31 -3.83
N ASP A 96 13.97 8.05 -3.05
CA ASP A 96 13.42 9.37 -3.43
C ASP A 96 12.64 9.34 -4.75
N GLY A 97 11.88 8.26 -4.96
CA GLY A 97 11.03 8.07 -6.14
C GLY A 97 11.72 7.45 -7.36
N LYS A 98 12.93 6.92 -7.20
CA LYS A 98 13.72 6.27 -8.25
C LYS A 98 14.13 4.86 -7.88
#